data_AF-A0A1I1PAG0-F1
#
_entry.id   AF-A0A1I1PAG0-F1
#
_cell.length_a   1.000
_cell.length_b   1.000
_cell.length_c   1.000
_cell.angle_alpha   90.00
_cell.angle_beta   90.00
_cell.angle_gamma   90.00
#
_symmetry.space_group_name_H-M   'P 1'
#
loop_
_entity.id
_entity.type
_entity.pdbx_description
1 polymer ?
#
loop_
_entity_poly.entity_id
_entity_poly.type
_entity_poly.pdbx_seq_one_letter_code
_entity_poly.pdbx_strand_id
1 'polypeptide(L)'
;MSFNDLFSLKHKYLCVSDLITLLYSEAEPQVKAVYDDIKTHFELDFVLNYFKTQGSNIALLKGNWEKIKSIIFQGTVPCLIKEEIIYRISKQQNCQYCRYIHTKVIESLRDKIQNLQGLEVN
;
A
#
# COMPACT_ATOMS: atom_id res chain seq x y z
N MET A 1 -10.90 -9.89 22.12
CA MET A 1 -10.36 -8.59 22.58
C MET A 1 -11.53 -7.66 22.76
N SER A 2 -11.64 -7.05 23.94
CA SER A 2 -12.73 -6.13 24.27
C SER A 2 -12.42 -4.72 23.74
N PHE A 3 -13.45 -3.88 23.60
CA PHE A 3 -13.34 -2.49 23.17
C PHE A 3 -12.36 -1.65 24.03
N ASN A 4 -12.14 -2.06 25.29
CA ASN A 4 -11.21 -1.40 26.20
C ASN A 4 -9.74 -1.73 25.92
N ASP A 5 -9.44 -2.85 25.26
CA ASP A 5 -8.07 -3.22 24.89
C ASP A 5 -7.51 -2.33 23.76
N LEU A 6 -8.41 -1.72 22.96
CA LEU A 6 -8.07 -0.76 21.91
C LEU A 6 -7.67 0.62 22.46
N PHE A 7 -8.18 1.01 23.64
CA PHE A 7 -7.89 2.32 24.23
C PHE A 7 -6.49 2.39 24.87
N SER A 8 -6.01 1.28 25.44
CA SER A 8 -4.70 1.19 26.10
C SER A 8 -3.50 1.24 25.12
N LEU A 9 -3.74 1.02 23.82
CA LEU A 9 -2.71 1.08 22.79
C LEU A 9 -2.40 2.50 22.27
N LYS A 10 -3.20 3.52 22.66
CA LYS A 10 -3.03 4.92 22.20
C LYS A 10 -1.72 5.59 22.64
N HIS A 11 -0.97 5.01 23.57
CA HIS A 11 0.26 5.61 24.09
C HIS A 11 1.57 4.99 23.57
N LYS A 12 1.52 3.92 22.74
CA LYS A 12 2.75 3.24 22.28
C LYS A 12 3.00 3.33 20.78
N TYR A 13 2.00 3.69 19.98
CA TYR A 13 2.14 3.89 18.55
C TYR A 13 1.34 5.12 18.16
N LEU A 14 1.99 6.08 17.49
CA LEU A 14 1.28 7.14 16.76
C LEU A 14 0.17 6.47 15.95
N CYS A 15 -1.08 6.88 16.18
CA CYS A 15 -2.18 6.40 15.37
C CYS A 15 -1.95 6.92 13.95
N VAL A 16 -2.35 6.16 12.93
CA VAL A 16 -2.23 6.64 11.54
C VAL A 16 -3.05 7.93 11.31
N SER A 17 -4.02 8.23 12.18
CA SER A 17 -4.74 9.52 12.23
C SER A 17 -3.87 10.71 12.65
N ASP A 18 -2.74 10.48 13.32
CA ASP A 18 -1.88 11.53 13.89
C ASP A 18 -0.67 11.81 12.97
N LEU A 19 -0.54 11.04 11.88
CA LEU A 19 0.47 11.27 10.86
C LEU A 19 0.03 12.45 9.98
N ILE A 20 0.91 13.45 9.85
CA ILE A 20 0.77 14.49 8.83
C ILE A 20 0.73 13.79 7.47
N THR A 21 -0.44 13.83 6.82
CA THR A 21 -0.65 13.24 5.50
C THR A 21 -1.12 14.34 4.57
N LEU A 22 -0.49 14.46 3.39
CA LEU A 22 -0.96 15.37 2.35
C LEU A 22 -2.04 14.66 1.52
N LEU A 23 -3.28 15.14 1.62
CA LEU A 23 -4.40 14.57 0.88
C LEU A 23 -4.25 14.83 -0.62
N TYR A 24 -4.82 13.95 -1.44
CA TYR A 24 -4.79 14.12 -2.90
C TYR A 24 -5.41 15.45 -3.32
N SER A 25 -6.53 15.87 -2.72
CA SER A 25 -7.20 17.14 -3.04
C SER A 25 -6.31 18.37 -2.79
N GLU A 26 -5.49 18.31 -1.75
CA GLU A 26 -4.62 19.40 -1.27
C GLU A 26 -3.24 19.40 -1.95
N ALA A 27 -2.90 18.32 -2.64
CA ALA A 27 -1.58 18.15 -3.24
C ALA A 27 -1.36 19.05 -4.47
N GLU A 28 -0.12 19.52 -4.61
CA GLU A 28 0.35 20.18 -5.83
C GLU A 28 0.34 19.23 -7.02
N PRO A 29 0.27 19.74 -8.27
CA PRO A 29 0.20 18.91 -9.48
C PRO A 29 1.31 17.86 -9.58
N GLN A 30 2.53 18.19 -9.17
CA GLN A 30 3.67 17.26 -9.19
C GLN A 30 3.53 16.08 -8.22
N VAL A 31 2.88 16.28 -7.07
CA VAL A 31 2.61 15.22 -6.09
C VAL A 31 1.45 14.37 -6.57
N LYS A 32 0.39 15.01 -7.11
CA LYS A 32 -0.76 14.32 -7.72
C LYS A 32 -0.33 13.35 -8.82
N ALA A 33 0.57 13.78 -9.70
CA ALA A 33 1.10 12.90 -10.75
C ALA A 33 1.76 11.62 -10.20
N VAL A 34 2.50 11.72 -9.09
CA VAL A 34 3.10 10.54 -8.44
C VAL A 34 2.03 9.69 -7.77
N TYR A 35 1.05 10.31 -7.11
CA TYR A 35 -0.09 9.61 -6.51
C TYR A 35 -0.94 8.86 -7.54
N ASP A 36 -1.17 9.46 -8.71
CA ASP A 36 -1.90 8.82 -9.81
C ASP A 36 -1.13 7.63 -10.35
N ASP A 37 0.19 7.76 -10.53
CA ASP A 37 1.04 6.64 -10.97
C ASP A 37 1.03 5.47 -9.96
N ILE A 38 1.08 5.77 -8.65
CA ILE A 38 0.92 4.78 -7.58
C ILE A 38 -0.44 4.09 -7.68
N LYS A 39 -1.52 4.87 -7.83
CA LYS A 39 -2.89 4.34 -7.95
C LYS A 39 -3.03 3.42 -9.15
N THR A 40 -2.48 3.81 -10.30
CA THR A 40 -2.49 3.00 -11.52
C THR A 40 -1.79 1.67 -11.33
N HIS A 41 -0.60 1.65 -10.72
CA HIS A 41 0.17 0.42 -10.53
C HIS A 41 -0.49 -0.55 -9.53
N PHE A 42 -1.04 -0.05 -8.44
CA PHE A 42 -1.76 -0.89 -7.47
C PHE A 42 -3.23 -1.14 -7.85
N GLU A 43 -3.73 -0.46 -8.90
CA GLU A 43 -5.14 -0.43 -9.30
C GLU A 43 -6.07 -0.10 -8.11
N LEU A 44 -5.72 0.97 -7.38
CA LEU A 44 -6.48 1.48 -6.24
C LEU A 44 -7.10 2.84 -6.54
N ASP A 45 -8.30 3.08 -6.04
CA ASP A 45 -8.97 4.39 -6.17
C ASP A 45 -8.43 5.45 -5.19
N PHE A 46 -7.62 5.03 -4.21
CA PHE A 46 -7.07 5.88 -3.18
C PHE A 46 -5.55 5.69 -3.02
N VAL A 47 -4.90 6.71 -2.46
CA VAL A 47 -3.46 6.69 -2.17
C VAL A 47 -3.22 6.13 -0.78
N LEU A 48 -2.31 5.15 -0.67
CA LEU A 48 -1.92 4.57 0.62
C LEU A 48 -1.32 5.64 1.55
N ASN A 49 -1.62 5.55 2.86
CA ASN A 49 -1.11 6.50 3.87
C ASN A 49 0.42 6.56 3.88
N TYR A 50 1.11 5.44 3.61
CA TYR A 50 2.57 5.43 3.45
C TYR A 50 3.08 6.50 2.47
N PHE A 51 2.45 6.65 1.30
CA PHE A 51 2.83 7.67 0.34
C PHE A 51 2.34 9.06 0.75
N LYS A 52 1.14 9.15 1.35
CA LYS A 52 0.58 10.44 1.80
C LYS A 52 1.43 11.14 2.86
N THR A 53 2.12 10.38 3.72
CA THR A 53 3.05 10.94 4.71
C THR A 53 4.30 11.58 4.10
N GLN A 54 4.59 11.31 2.83
CA GLN A 54 5.76 11.82 2.12
C GLN A 54 5.40 12.97 1.17
N GLY A 55 4.11 13.31 1.03
CA GLY A 55 3.65 14.28 0.04
C GLY A 55 4.21 15.69 0.21
N SER A 56 4.62 16.08 1.42
CA SER A 56 5.28 17.37 1.67
C SER A 56 6.73 17.43 1.16
N ASN A 57 7.33 16.30 0.81
CA ASN A 57 8.67 16.23 0.22
C ASN A 57 8.63 15.40 -1.07
N ILE A 58 8.48 16.09 -2.20
CA ILE A 58 8.36 15.44 -3.50
C ILE A 58 9.59 14.61 -3.90
N ALA A 59 10.79 15.02 -3.50
CA ALA A 59 12.02 14.27 -3.81
C ALA A 59 12.03 12.92 -3.08
N LEU A 60 11.63 12.92 -1.81
CA LEU A 60 11.50 11.70 -1.01
C LEU A 60 10.40 10.79 -1.57
N LEU A 61 9.22 11.35 -1.86
CA LEU A 61 8.08 10.60 -2.41
C LEU A 61 8.46 9.92 -3.74
N LYS A 62 9.07 10.66 -4.67
CA LYS A 62 9.53 10.11 -5.96
C LYS A 62 10.57 9.02 -5.77
N GLY A 63 11.60 9.27 -4.96
CA GLY A 63 12.67 8.30 -4.73
C GLY A 63 12.16 6.99 -4.13
N ASN A 64 11.29 7.09 -3.11
CA ASN A 64 10.69 5.90 -2.50
C ASN A 64 9.70 5.20 -3.44
N TRP A 65 8.96 5.95 -4.25
CA TRP A 65 8.07 5.35 -5.24
C TRP A 65 8.84 4.54 -6.27
N GLU A 66 9.90 5.08 -6.87
CA GLU A 66 10.72 4.36 -7.84
C GLU A 66 11.36 3.11 -7.22
N LYS A 67 11.81 3.20 -5.96
CA LYS A 67 12.28 2.03 -5.22
C LYS A 67 11.19 0.96 -5.10
N ILE A 68 10.00 1.31 -4.64
CA ILE A 68 8.89 0.36 -4.50
C ILE A 68 8.50 -0.22 -5.86
N LYS A 69 8.45 0.61 -6.90
CA LYS A 69 8.12 0.20 -8.25
C LYS A 69 9.08 -0.87 -8.77
N SER A 70 10.38 -0.65 -8.59
CA SER A 70 11.42 -1.63 -8.95
C SER A 70 11.30 -2.94 -8.17
N ILE A 71 10.93 -2.87 -6.88
CA ILE A 71 10.79 -4.06 -6.04
C ILE A 71 9.56 -4.86 -6.44
N ILE A 72 8.39 -4.24 -6.51
CA ILE A 72 7.10 -4.95 -6.67
C ILE A 72 6.84 -5.31 -8.13
N PHE A 73 6.96 -4.34 -9.05
CA PHE A 73 6.41 -4.47 -10.40
C PHE A 73 7.43 -4.84 -11.48
N GLN A 74 8.74 -4.87 -11.16
CA GLN A 74 9.79 -5.19 -12.13
C GLN A 74 10.53 -6.51 -11.81
N GLY A 75 11.22 -7.09 -12.79
CA GLY A 75 12.00 -8.32 -12.63
C GLY A 75 11.18 -9.60 -12.89
N THR A 76 11.75 -10.75 -12.52
CA THR A 76 11.23 -12.08 -12.92
C THR A 76 10.32 -12.73 -11.90
N VAL A 77 10.38 -12.32 -10.63
CA VAL A 77 9.50 -12.86 -9.59
C VAL A 77 8.10 -12.25 -9.74
N PRO A 78 7.03 -13.05 -9.81
CA PRO A 78 5.67 -12.52 -9.96
C PRO A 78 5.26 -11.60 -8.81
N CYS A 79 4.51 -10.54 -9.13
CA CYS A 79 4.04 -9.54 -8.15
C CYS A 79 3.33 -10.19 -6.95
N LEU A 80 2.40 -11.12 -7.20
CA LEU A 80 1.68 -11.85 -6.15
C LEU A 80 2.61 -12.55 -5.14
N ILE A 81 3.72 -13.12 -5.60
CA ILE A 81 4.68 -13.81 -4.73
C ILE A 81 5.43 -12.81 -3.86
N LYS A 82 5.83 -11.66 -4.42
CA LYS A 82 6.49 -10.59 -3.66
C LYS A 82 5.57 -10.01 -2.59
N GLU A 83 4.32 -9.76 -2.93
CA GLU A 83 3.29 -9.29 -2.01
C GLU A 83 3.05 -10.28 -0.86
N GLU A 84 3.00 -11.59 -1.15
CA GLU A 84 2.88 -12.65 -0.14
C GLU A 84 4.10 -12.70 0.81
N ILE A 85 5.32 -12.52 0.28
CA ILE A 85 6.53 -12.40 1.09
C ILE A 85 6.42 -11.20 2.05
N ILE A 86 6.02 -10.03 1.53
CA ILE A 86 5.89 -8.82 2.34
C ILE A 86 4.80 -8.98 3.41
N TYR A 87 3.67 -9.60 3.07
CA TYR A 87 2.61 -9.93 4.02
C TYR A 87 3.13 -10.84 5.16
N ARG A 88 3.91 -11.88 4.84
CA ARG A 88 4.46 -12.80 5.85
C ARG A 88 5.44 -12.12 6.79
N ILE A 89 6.34 -11.28 6.26
CA ILE A 89 7.25 -10.47 7.07
C ILE A 89 6.45 -9.50 7.93
N SER A 90 5.44 -8.83 7.37
CA SER A 90 4.54 -7.94 8.11
C SER A 90 3.80 -8.65 9.25
N LYS A 91 3.44 -9.91 9.04
CA LYS A 91 2.83 -10.77 10.07
C LYS A 91 3.82 -11.08 11.19
N GLN A 92 5.03 -11.50 10.86
CA GLN A 92 6.09 -11.77 11.84
C GLN A 92 6.44 -10.52 12.66
N GLN A 93 6.46 -9.34 12.02
CA GLN A 93 6.81 -8.07 12.67
C GLN A 93 5.64 -7.36 13.35
N ASN A 94 4.47 -7.99 13.45
CA ASN A 94 3.28 -7.39 14.05
C ASN A 94 2.83 -6.05 13.44
N CYS A 95 3.20 -5.76 12.18
CA CYS A 95 2.75 -4.54 11.49
C CYS A 95 1.29 -4.68 11.04
N GLN A 96 0.36 -4.12 11.80
CA GLN A 96 -1.08 -4.17 11.49
C GLN A 96 -1.41 -3.50 10.16
N TYR A 97 -0.88 -2.29 9.94
CA TYR A 97 -1.13 -1.52 8.71
C TYR A 97 -0.62 -2.26 7.48
N CYS A 98 0.64 -2.69 7.50
CA CYS A 98 1.26 -3.40 6.38
C CYS A 98 0.48 -4.68 6.07
N ARG A 99 0.16 -5.50 7.08
CA ARG A 99 -0.63 -6.71 6.88
C ARG A 99 -1.94 -6.43 6.15
N TYR A 100 -2.71 -5.46 6.63
CA TYR A 100 -4.01 -5.14 6.05
C TYR A 100 -3.89 -4.72 4.58
N ILE A 101 -2.96 -3.81 4.28
CA ILE A 101 -2.76 -3.33 2.90
C ILE A 101 -2.31 -4.46 1.98
N HIS A 102 -1.29 -5.23 2.37
CA HIS A 102 -0.78 -6.31 1.54
C HIS A 102 -1.81 -7.44 1.37
N THR A 103 -2.65 -7.73 2.37
CA THR A 103 -3.79 -8.63 2.20
C THR A 103 -4.74 -8.14 1.12
N LYS A 104 -5.09 -6.84 1.09
CA LYS A 104 -6.00 -6.30 0.07
C LYS A 104 -5.41 -6.32 -1.34
N VAL A 105 -4.11 -6.05 -1.47
CA VAL A 105 -3.42 -6.16 -2.76
C VAL A 105 -3.39 -7.63 -3.22
N ILE A 106 -3.10 -8.58 -2.33
CA ILE A 106 -3.10 -10.02 -2.64
C ILE A 106 -4.49 -10.51 -3.07
N GLU A 107 -5.55 -10.12 -2.36
CA GLU A 107 -6.94 -10.43 -2.72
C GLU A 107 -7.26 -9.92 -4.14
N SER A 108 -6.98 -8.64 -4.42
CA SER A 108 -7.19 -8.05 -5.76
C SER A 108 -6.41 -8.79 -6.87
N LEU A 109 -5.15 -9.15 -6.62
CA LEU A 109 -4.34 -9.88 -7.59
C LEU A 109 -4.87 -11.30 -7.84
N ARG A 110 -5.36 -11.99 -6.79
CA ARG A 110 -5.96 -13.32 -6.93
C ARG A 110 -7.25 -13.27 -7.73
N ASP A 111 -8.11 -12.29 -7.44
CA ASP A 111 -9.37 -12.10 -8.17
C ASP A 111 -9.11 -11.88 -9.67
N LYS A 112 -8.10 -11.06 -10.01
CA LYS A 112 -7.69 -10.85 -11.41
C LYS A 112 -7.22 -12.14 -12.08
N ILE A 113 -6.37 -12.92 -11.41
CA ILE A 113 -5.87 -14.20 -11.96
C ILE A 113 -7.03 -15.16 -12.19
N GLN A 114 -7.97 -15.26 -11.25
CA GLN A 114 -9.17 -16.11 -11.40
C GLN A 114 -10.05 -15.66 -12.56
N ASN A 115 -10.26 -14.35 -12.71
CA ASN A 115 -11.06 -13.79 -13.81
C ASN A 115 -10.41 -14.06 -15.17
N LEU A 116 -9.08 -13.96 -15.27
CA LEU A 116 -8.36 -14.30 -16.50
C LEU A 116 -8.50 -15.79 -16.85
N GLN A 117 -8.40 -16.67 -15.85
CA GLN A 117 -8.61 -18.11 -16.03
C GLN A 117 -10.05 -18.44 -16.44
N GLY A 118 -11.04 -17.69 -15.95
CA GLY A 118 -12.45 -17.84 -16.35
C GLY A 118 -12.73 -17.41 -17.79
N LEU A 119 -11.88 -16.58 -18.40
CA LEU A 119 -11.98 -16.16 -19.81
C LEU A 119 -11.39 -17.20 -20.79
N GLU A 120 -10.54 -18.11 -20.32
CA GLU A 120 -9.93 -19.17 -21.16
C GLU A 120 -10.83 -20.41 -21.34
N VAL A 121 -12.01 -20.45 -20.70
CA VAL A 121 -12.90 -21.64 -20.65
C VAL A 121 -14.21 -21.46 -21.44
N ASN A 122 -14.37 -20.39 -22.23
CA ASN A 122 -15.52 -20.19 -23.11
C ASN A 122 -15.15 -20.12 -24.59
#